data_AF-A0A9Q1B3P0-F1
#
_entry.id   AF-A0A9Q1B3P0-F1
#
_cell.length_a   1.000
_cell.length_b   1.000
_cell.length_c   1.000
_cell.angle_alpha   90.00
_cell.angle_beta   90.00
_cell.angle_gamma   90.00
#
_symmetry.space_group_name_H-M   'P 1'
#
loop_
_entity.id
_entity.type
_entity.pdbx_description
1 polymer ?
#
loop_
_entity_poly.entity_id
_entity_poly.type
_entity_poly.pdbx_seq_one_letter_code
_entity_poly.pdbx_strand_id
1 'polypeptide(L)'
;MAVGFMLAHPYGFTRVMSSYRWQRNFVNGQDKNDWIGPPSNSDGSTKSVPINPDSTCGDGWVCEHRWRQIRNMVIFRNVVDGQPLINWWENGNNQVAFGRGNKGFIVFNNDDWDLSTNLQTGLPGGTYCDVISGEKEGN
;
A
#
# COMPACT_ATOMS: atom_id res chain seq x y z
N MET A 1 -0.62 -2.17 5.46
CA MET A 1 -2.10 -2.10 5.54
C MET A 1 -2.64 -0.69 5.39
N ALA A 2 -2.23 0.28 6.21
CA ALA A 2 -2.76 1.67 6.19
C ALA A 2 -2.83 2.32 4.79
N VAL A 3 -1.75 2.23 3.99
CA VAL A 3 -1.73 2.75 2.61
C VAL A 3 -2.77 2.08 1.71
N GLY A 4 -3.03 0.79 1.90
CA GLY A 4 -4.09 0.07 1.19
C GLY A 4 -5.48 0.60 1.54
N PHE A 5 -5.76 0.84 2.82
CA PHE A 5 -7.03 1.45 3.24
C PHE A 5 -7.21 2.85 2.65
N MET A 6 -6.17 3.71 2.76
CA MET A 6 -6.17 5.06 2.18
C MET A 6 -6.47 5.04 0.67
N LEU A 7 -5.83 4.13 -0.08
CA LEU A 7 -5.99 4.06 -1.53
C LEU A 7 -7.35 3.49 -1.96
N ALA A 8 -7.91 2.55 -1.19
CA ALA A 8 -9.23 1.98 -1.45
C ALA A 8 -10.39 2.93 -1.09
N HIS A 9 -10.25 3.73 -0.04
CA HIS A 9 -11.30 4.64 0.44
C HIS A 9 -11.47 5.86 -0.49
N PRO A 10 -12.70 6.33 -0.81
CA PRO A 10 -12.91 7.42 -1.79
C PRO A 10 -12.44 8.80 -1.32
N TYR A 11 -12.23 9.00 -0.02
CA TYR A 11 -11.94 10.31 0.55
C TYR A 11 -10.62 10.91 0.05
N GLY A 12 -10.69 12.18 -0.37
CA GLY A 12 -9.54 13.02 -0.64
C GLY A 12 -8.73 12.66 -1.89
N PHE A 13 -7.69 13.45 -2.13
CA PHE A 13 -6.68 13.18 -3.15
C PHE A 13 -5.45 12.57 -2.49
N THR A 14 -5.08 11.36 -2.89
CA THR A 14 -4.07 10.56 -2.17
C THR A 14 -2.66 10.86 -2.64
N ARG A 15 -1.74 11.05 -1.69
CA ARG A 15 -0.30 11.14 -1.94
C ARG A 15 0.42 9.99 -1.25
N VAL A 16 1.17 9.20 -2.01
CA VAL A 16 2.00 8.11 -1.48
C VAL A 16 3.42 8.65 -1.23
N MET A 17 3.95 8.41 -0.04
CA MET A 17 5.33 8.77 0.28
C MET A 17 6.30 7.80 -0.40
N SER A 18 7.47 8.31 -0.81
CA SER A 18 8.59 7.49 -1.27
C SER A 18 9.86 8.02 -0.62
N SER A 19 10.53 7.17 0.15
CA SER A 19 11.54 7.57 1.12
C SER A 19 12.95 7.09 0.76
N TYR A 20 13.90 7.49 1.59
CA TYR A 20 15.23 6.91 1.68
C TYR A 20 15.48 6.41 3.12
N ARG A 21 16.45 5.51 3.29
CA ARG A 21 16.90 5.03 4.59
C ARG A 21 17.96 5.97 5.15
N TRP A 22 17.89 6.23 6.45
CA TRP A 22 18.95 6.83 7.23
C TRP A 22 19.20 5.99 8.48
N GLN A 23 20.33 6.22 9.17
CA GLN A 23 20.71 5.50 10.39
C GLN A 23 19.87 5.97 11.58
N ARG A 24 18.57 5.65 11.57
CA ARG A 24 17.62 6.01 12.63
C ARG A 24 18.12 5.51 14.00
N ASN A 25 18.24 6.43 14.97
CA ASN A 25 18.78 6.14 16.29
C ASN A 25 17.95 6.79 17.40
N PHE A 26 17.07 6.00 18.03
CA PHE A 26 16.21 6.49 19.09
C PHE A 26 16.93 6.51 20.44
N VAL A 27 17.05 7.70 21.02
CA VAL A 27 17.50 7.92 22.40
C VAL A 27 16.45 8.76 23.12
N ASN A 28 15.91 8.22 24.21
CA ASN A 28 14.84 8.86 25.01
C ASN A 28 13.63 9.29 24.17
N GLY A 29 13.19 8.43 23.25
CA GLY A 29 12.00 8.67 22.41
C GLY A 29 12.20 9.62 21.23
N GLN A 30 13.42 10.11 20.98
CA GLN A 30 13.74 10.97 19.84
C GLN A 30 14.79 10.32 18.95
N ASP A 31 14.59 10.40 17.64
CA ASP A 31 15.62 10.01 16.69
C ASP A 31 16.71 11.08 16.64
N LYS A 32 17.91 10.76 17.12
CA LYS A 32 19.06 11.69 17.13
C LYS A 32 19.66 11.93 15.74
N ASN A 33 19.22 11.15 14.75
CA ASN A 33 19.72 11.16 13.38
C ASN A 33 18.62 11.56 12.38
N ASP A 34 17.53 12.19 12.85
CA ASP A 34 16.40 12.65 12.01
C ASP A 34 16.78 13.75 11.00
N TRP A 35 17.92 14.40 11.20
CA TRP A 35 18.50 15.42 10.32
C TRP A 35 19.26 14.86 9.11
N ILE A 36 19.50 13.54 9.05
CA ILE A 36 20.31 12.95 7.97
C ILE A 36 19.61 13.11 6.62
N GLY A 37 20.34 13.71 5.67
CA GLY A 37 19.90 13.93 4.30
C GLY A 37 19.83 12.65 3.44
N PRO A 38 19.55 12.78 2.13
CA PRO A 38 19.41 11.64 1.24
C PRO A 38 20.73 10.88 1.06
N PRO A 39 20.69 9.65 0.51
CA PRO A 39 21.89 8.93 0.09
C PRO A 39 22.75 9.81 -0.80
N SER A 40 23.99 10.08 -0.38
CA SER A 40 24.86 11.07 -1.01
C SER A 40 26.28 10.52 -1.21
N ASN A 41 26.99 11.06 -2.21
CA ASN A 41 28.40 10.81 -2.45
C ASN A 41 29.26 11.64 -1.47
N SER A 42 30.57 11.38 -1.45
CA SER A 42 31.51 12.11 -0.56
C SER A 42 31.61 13.61 -0.87
N ASP A 43 31.23 14.03 -2.06
CA ASP A 43 31.17 15.43 -2.48
C ASP A 43 29.85 16.14 -2.11
N GLY A 44 28.92 15.43 -1.45
CA GLY A 44 27.60 15.95 -1.04
C GLY A 44 26.52 15.89 -2.13
N SER A 45 26.83 15.40 -3.34
CA SER A 45 25.82 15.18 -4.37
C SER A 45 24.91 14.00 -4.01
N THR A 46 23.61 14.10 -4.32
CA THR A 46 22.65 13.01 -4.10
C THR A 46 22.91 11.86 -5.07
N LYS A 47 22.93 10.63 -4.56
CA LYS A 47 23.11 9.41 -5.36
C LYS A 47 21.94 9.19 -6.31
N SER A 48 22.22 8.53 -7.43
CA SER A 48 21.18 8.01 -8.32
C SER A 48 20.30 6.98 -7.62
N VAL A 49 19.15 6.67 -8.20
CA VAL A 49 18.23 5.62 -7.74
C VAL A 49 18.41 4.39 -8.64
N PRO A 50 19.32 3.44 -8.31
CA PRO A 50 19.45 2.23 -9.11
C PRO A 50 18.21 1.34 -8.92
N ILE A 51 17.77 0.71 -10.01
CA ILE A 51 16.65 -0.23 -10.01
C ILE A 51 17.21 -1.66 -10.06
N ASN A 52 16.82 -2.48 -9.10
CA ASN A 52 17.20 -3.88 -9.00
C ASN A 52 16.34 -4.74 -9.94
N PRO A 53 16.77 -5.98 -10.27
CA PRO A 53 16.01 -6.89 -11.12
C PRO A 53 14.60 -7.22 -10.59
N ASP A 54 14.40 -7.20 -9.27
CA ASP A 54 13.10 -7.39 -8.62
C ASP A 54 12.23 -6.12 -8.57
N SER A 55 12.61 -5.09 -9.32
CA SER A 55 11.99 -3.76 -9.36
C SER A 55 12.09 -2.94 -8.07
N THR A 56 12.82 -3.39 -7.05
CA THR A 56 13.15 -2.57 -5.88
C THR A 56 14.23 -1.54 -6.21
N CYS A 57 14.50 -0.61 -5.29
CA CYS A 57 15.58 0.36 -5.43
C CYS A 57 16.78 0.01 -4.54
N GLY A 58 17.99 0.30 -5.04
CA GLY A 58 19.24 0.17 -4.30
C GLY A 58 19.68 1.47 -3.61
N ASP A 59 20.93 1.49 -3.15
CA ASP A 59 21.63 2.66 -2.58
C ASP A 59 20.89 3.41 -1.46
N GLY A 60 20.13 2.69 -0.65
CA GLY A 60 19.41 3.26 0.49
C GLY A 60 18.07 3.88 0.13
N TRP A 61 17.68 3.95 -1.14
CA TRP A 61 16.32 4.34 -1.53
C TRP A 61 15.30 3.26 -1.12
N VAL A 62 14.16 3.68 -0.55
CA VAL A 62 13.12 2.75 -0.07
C VAL A 62 12.15 2.39 -1.19
N CYS A 63 11.73 3.40 -1.97
CA CYS A 63 10.82 3.25 -3.10
C CYS A 63 9.52 2.50 -2.76
N GLU A 64 8.82 2.92 -1.70
CA GLU A 64 7.52 2.36 -1.30
C GLU A 64 6.51 2.35 -2.46
N HIS A 65 6.58 3.36 -3.34
CA HIS A 65 5.76 3.45 -4.55
C HIS A 65 5.96 2.28 -5.54
N ARG A 66 7.03 1.49 -5.41
CA ARG A 66 7.32 0.31 -6.23
C ARG A 66 6.93 -1.00 -5.56
N TRP A 67 6.66 -0.99 -4.25
CA TRP A 67 6.21 -2.19 -3.56
C TRP A 67 4.89 -2.66 -4.17
N ARG A 68 4.81 -3.94 -4.54
CA ARG A 68 3.66 -4.51 -5.25
C ARG A 68 2.33 -4.13 -4.58
N GLN A 69 2.25 -4.27 -3.27
CA GLN A 69 1.07 -3.97 -2.47
C GLN A 69 0.65 -2.50 -2.56
N ILE A 70 1.59 -1.56 -2.70
CA ILE A 70 1.29 -0.13 -2.82
C ILE A 70 0.98 0.22 -4.27
N ARG A 71 1.84 -0.19 -5.22
CA ARG A 71 1.65 0.04 -6.66
C ARG A 71 0.30 -0.50 -7.13
N ASN A 72 -0.04 -1.74 -6.75
CA ASN A 72 -1.30 -2.36 -7.15
C ASN A 72 -2.51 -1.67 -6.50
N MET A 73 -2.37 -1.12 -5.30
CA MET A 73 -3.43 -0.33 -4.68
C MET A 73 -3.60 1.05 -5.31
N VAL A 74 -2.54 1.63 -5.90
CA VAL A 74 -2.66 2.82 -6.76
C VAL A 74 -3.46 2.48 -8.01
N ILE A 75 -3.18 1.34 -8.64
CA ILE A 75 -3.96 0.84 -9.79
C ILE A 75 -5.41 0.56 -9.37
N PHE A 76 -5.63 -0.07 -8.22
CA PHE A 76 -6.97 -0.30 -7.66
C PHE A 76 -7.74 1.00 -7.54
N ARG A 77 -7.13 2.05 -6.97
CA ARG A 77 -7.77 3.38 -6.86
C ARG A 77 -8.22 3.93 -8.22
N ASN A 78 -7.39 3.77 -9.26
CA ASN A 78 -7.72 4.20 -10.61
C ASN A 78 -8.88 3.38 -11.21
N VAL A 79 -8.89 2.06 -11.01
CA VAL A 79 -9.95 1.16 -11.51
C VAL A 79 -11.31 1.53 -10.90
N VAL A 80 -11.33 1.81 -9.60
CA VAL A 80 -12.56 2.09 -8.84
C VAL A 80 -12.93 3.57 -8.79
N ASP A 81 -12.27 4.42 -9.59
CA ASP A 81 -12.53 5.85 -9.59
C ASP A 81 -14.01 6.18 -9.90
N GLY A 82 -14.53 7.21 -9.21
CA GLY A 82 -15.94 7.62 -9.26
C GLY A 82 -16.94 6.65 -8.60
N GLN A 83 -16.54 5.45 -8.15
CA GLN A 83 -17.47 4.51 -7.52
C GLN A 83 -17.72 4.84 -6.04
N PRO A 84 -18.96 4.72 -5.54
CA PRO A 84 -19.27 4.95 -4.13
C PRO A 84 -18.66 3.86 -3.24
N LEU A 85 -18.43 4.18 -1.96
CA LEU A 85 -18.16 3.15 -0.95
C LEU A 85 -19.47 2.42 -0.64
N ILE A 86 -19.46 1.10 -0.78
CA ILE A 86 -20.64 0.24 -0.55
C ILE A 86 -20.23 -1.02 0.23
N ASN A 87 -21.21 -1.83 0.64
CA ASN A 87 -20.98 -3.15 1.25
C ASN A 87 -19.98 -3.11 2.41
N TRP A 88 -20.08 -2.07 3.25
CA TRP A 88 -19.30 -2.02 4.49
C TRP A 88 -19.67 -3.22 5.37
N TRP A 89 -18.66 -3.91 5.85
CA TRP A 89 -18.78 -5.00 6.80
C TRP A 89 -17.68 -4.84 7.86
N GLU A 90 -18.03 -5.15 9.10
CA GLU A 90 -17.09 -5.21 10.22
C GLU A 90 -17.51 -6.33 11.18
N ASN A 91 -16.56 -6.83 11.96
CA ASN A 91 -16.82 -7.81 13.02
C ASN A 91 -17.02 -7.18 14.41
N GLY A 92 -17.04 -5.84 14.51
CA GLY A 92 -17.05 -5.12 15.78
C GLY A 92 -15.68 -5.01 16.47
N ASN A 93 -14.59 -5.44 15.81
CA ASN A 93 -13.20 -5.28 16.24
C ASN A 93 -12.32 -4.82 15.06
N ASN A 94 -11.25 -5.54 14.70
CA ASN A 94 -10.28 -5.09 13.69
C ASN A 94 -10.36 -5.86 12.36
N GLN A 95 -11.47 -6.53 12.08
CA GLN A 95 -11.77 -7.04 10.74
C GLN A 95 -12.79 -6.15 10.05
N VAL A 96 -12.42 -5.67 8.85
CA VAL A 96 -13.23 -4.71 8.08
C VAL A 96 -13.14 -5.05 6.60
N ALA A 97 -14.24 -4.91 5.88
CA ALA A 97 -14.28 -5.02 4.44
C ALA A 97 -15.22 -3.99 3.82
N PHE A 98 -14.93 -3.56 2.60
CA PHE A 98 -15.83 -2.69 1.85
C PHE A 98 -15.59 -2.77 0.34
N GLY A 99 -16.63 -2.42 -0.41
CA GLY A 99 -16.63 -2.32 -1.86
C GLY A 99 -16.52 -0.88 -2.37
N ARG A 100 -16.12 -0.76 -3.63
CA ARG A 100 -16.19 0.46 -4.42
C ARG A 100 -17.04 0.20 -5.66
N GLY A 101 -18.34 0.46 -5.52
CA GLY A 101 -19.35 0.09 -6.51
C GLY A 101 -19.23 -1.39 -6.91
N ASN A 102 -19.31 -1.66 -8.21
CA ASN A 102 -19.14 -3.00 -8.77
C ASN A 102 -17.73 -3.26 -9.34
N LYS A 103 -16.73 -2.45 -8.96
CA LYS A 103 -15.39 -2.47 -9.57
C LYS A 103 -14.27 -2.95 -8.68
N GLY A 104 -14.41 -2.87 -7.36
CA GLY A 104 -13.39 -3.36 -6.44
C GLY A 104 -13.96 -3.66 -5.07
N PHE A 105 -13.31 -4.58 -4.38
CA PHE A 105 -13.62 -4.96 -3.00
C PHE A 105 -12.30 -5.20 -2.26
N ILE A 106 -12.24 -4.79 -0.99
CA ILE A 106 -11.05 -4.95 -0.16
C ILE A 106 -11.44 -5.50 1.22
N VAL A 107 -10.57 -6.34 1.78
CA VAL A 107 -10.74 -6.98 3.09
C VAL A 107 -9.49 -6.75 3.91
N PHE A 108 -9.66 -6.39 5.18
CA PHE A 108 -8.61 -6.21 6.16
C PHE A 108 -8.88 -7.13 7.35
N ASN A 109 -7.82 -7.79 7.80
CA ASN A 109 -7.80 -8.48 9.08
C ASN A 109 -6.61 -7.95 9.88
N ASN A 110 -6.91 -7.15 10.90
CA ASN A 110 -5.93 -6.66 11.87
C ASN A 110 -6.27 -7.15 13.29
N ASP A 111 -7.07 -8.22 13.38
CA ASP A 111 -7.22 -9.02 14.59
C ASP A 111 -6.14 -10.11 14.65
N ASP A 112 -5.98 -10.71 15.83
CA ASP A 112 -5.01 -11.78 16.08
C ASP A 112 -5.57 -13.19 15.74
N TRP A 113 -6.66 -13.26 14.98
CA TRP A 113 -7.28 -14.51 14.53
C TRP A 113 -7.77 -14.42 13.07
N ASP A 114 -7.98 -15.58 12.45
CA ASP A 114 -8.34 -15.67 11.03
C ASP A 114 -9.72 -15.06 10.72
N LEU A 115 -9.82 -14.48 9.52
CA LEU A 115 -11.10 -14.13 8.90
C LEU A 115 -11.42 -15.16 7.83
N SER A 116 -12.51 -15.89 8.01
CA SER A 116 -13.03 -16.86 7.04
C SER A 116 -14.55 -16.76 6.97
N THR A 117 -15.05 -15.97 6.03
CA THR A 117 -16.49 -15.70 5.89
C THR A 117 -16.84 -15.32 4.45
N ASN A 118 -18.12 -15.47 4.10
CA ASN A 118 -18.66 -15.03 2.81
C ASN A 118 -19.15 -13.59 2.94
N LEU A 119 -18.62 -12.71 2.09
CA LEU A 119 -18.96 -11.28 2.08
C LEU A 119 -19.63 -10.90 0.75
N GLN A 120 -20.62 -10.02 0.81
CA GLN A 120 -21.21 -9.42 -0.39
C GLN A 120 -20.23 -8.42 -0.99
N THR A 121 -19.61 -8.77 -2.13
CA THR A 121 -18.57 -7.93 -2.75
C THR A 121 -19.14 -6.81 -3.62
N GLY A 122 -20.34 -7.02 -4.19
CA GLY A 122 -20.91 -6.15 -5.24
C GLY A 122 -20.27 -6.36 -6.62
N LEU A 123 -19.29 -7.25 -6.75
CA LEU A 123 -18.62 -7.56 -8.01
C LEU A 123 -19.44 -8.55 -8.86
N PRO A 124 -19.30 -8.50 -10.20
CA PRO A 124 -19.79 -9.58 -11.06
C PRO A 124 -19.20 -10.93 -10.66
N GLY A 125 -19.96 -12.00 -10.84
CA GLY A 125 -19.46 -13.36 -10.61
C GLY A 125 -18.25 -13.67 -11.50
N GLY A 126 -17.21 -14.25 -10.91
CA GLY A 126 -15.97 -14.58 -11.61
C GLY A 126 -14.82 -14.90 -10.66
N THR A 127 -13.67 -15.22 -11.23
CA THR A 127 -12.42 -15.44 -10.49
C THR A 127 -11.59 -14.16 -10.50
N TYR A 128 -11.16 -13.72 -9.31
CA TYR A 128 -10.37 -12.52 -9.13
C TYR A 128 -9.03 -12.87 -8.49
N CYS A 129 -7.96 -12.23 -8.94
CA CYS A 129 -6.63 -12.33 -8.34
C CYS A 129 -6.51 -11.33 -7.18
N ASP A 130 -5.98 -11.77 -6.04
CA ASP A 130 -5.59 -10.85 -4.98
C ASP A 130 -4.33 -10.08 -5.39
N VAL A 131 -4.49 -8.77 -5.59
CA VAL A 131 -3.42 -7.87 -6.03
C VAL A 131 -2.46 -7.47 -4.90
N ILE A 132 -2.74 -7.85 -3.66
CA ILE A 132 -1.84 -7.66 -2.52
C ILE A 132 -0.81 -8.80 -2.47
N SER A 133 -1.26 -10.06 -2.43
CA SER A 133 -0.37 -11.22 -2.38
C SER A 133 0.37 -11.46 -3.69
N GLY A 134 -0.22 -11.14 -4.85
CA GLY A 134 0.36 -11.41 -6.15
C GLY A 134 -0.04 -10.43 -7.25
N GLU A 135 0.06 -10.89 -8.49
CA GLU A 135 -0.33 -10.17 -9.69
C GLU A 135 -1.06 -11.11 -10.66
N LYS A 136 -1.84 -10.54 -11.58
CA LYS A 136 -2.47 -11.32 -12.64
C LYS A 136 -1.44 -11.55 -13.75
N GLU A 137 -1.03 -12.79 -13.94
CA GLU A 137 -0.23 -13.19 -15.10
C GLU A 137 -1.13 -13.59 -16.27
N GLY A 138 -0.98 -12.94 -17.42
CA GLY A 138 -1.75 -13.21 -18.63
C GLY A 138 -3.07 -12.43 -18.75
N ASN A 139 -3.83 -12.74 -19.81
CA ASN A 139 -5.15 -12.16 -20.10
C ASN A 139 -6.28 -12.97 -19.47
#